data_AF-A0A9E3IWT0-F1
#
_entry.id   AF-A0A9E3IWT0-F1
#
_cell.length_a   1.000
_cell.length_b   1.000
_cell.length_c   1.000
_cell.angle_alpha   90.00
_cell.angle_beta   90.00
_cell.angle_gamma   90.00
#
_symmetry.space_group_name_H-M   'P 1'
#
loop_
_entity.id
_entity.type
_entity.pdbx_description
1 polymer ?
#
loop_
_entity_poly.entity_id
_entity_poly.type
_entity_poly.pdbx_seq_one_letter_code
_entity_poly.pdbx_strand_id
1 'polypeptide(L)' 'MTAATCPICGKPTVQAYRPFCSRRCADVDLQRWLVGAYAVPAQDDESGPEDDPDAE' A
#
# COMPACT_ATOMS: atom_id res chain seq x y z
N MET A 1 6.68 23.89 2.52
CA MET A 1 6.47 22.71 1.64
C MET A 1 7.57 21.71 1.92
N THR A 2 7.24 20.55 2.49
CA THR A 2 8.22 19.51 2.84
C THR A 2 8.77 18.89 1.56
N ALA A 3 10.10 18.80 1.41
CA ALA A 3 10.69 18.13 0.26
C ALA A 3 10.29 16.64 0.27
N ALA A 4 9.81 16.12 -0.86
CA ALA A 4 9.37 14.74 -0.96
C ALA A 4 10.57 13.78 -0.82
N THR A 5 10.49 12.90 0.17
CA THR A 5 11.47 11.84 0.45
C THR A 5 10.97 10.50 -0.10
N CYS A 6 11.91 9.64 -0.49
CA CYS A 6 11.62 8.30 -0.99
C CYS A 6 11.03 7.44 0.15
N PRO A 7 9.85 6.82 -0.01
CA PRO A 7 9.23 6.02 1.04
C PRO A 7 9.98 4.71 1.33
N ILE A 8 10.89 4.30 0.44
CA ILE A 8 11.67 3.07 0.58
C ILE A 8 12.97 3.28 1.36
N CYS A 9 13.59 4.45 1.25
CA CYS A 9 14.94 4.67 1.82
C CYS A 9 15.20 6.08 2.38
N GLY A 10 14.23 6.99 2.35
CA GLY A 10 14.33 8.35 2.92
C GLY A 10 15.13 9.36 2.10
N LYS A 11 15.83 8.94 1.03
CA LYS A 11 16.61 9.86 0.17
C LYS A 11 15.69 10.84 -0.60
N PRO A 12 16.20 12.01 -1.03
CA PRO A 12 15.43 12.93 -1.87
C PRO A 12 14.89 12.24 -3.13
N THR A 13 13.63 12.52 -3.47
CA THR A 13 13.04 12.01 -4.71
C THR A 13 13.68 12.67 -5.94
N VAL A 14 13.70 11.95 -7.04
CA VAL A 14 14.13 12.46 -8.34
C VAL A 14 12.96 12.45 -9.30
N GLN A 15 12.84 13.49 -10.14
CA GLN A 15 11.64 13.71 -10.97
C GLN A 15 11.27 12.49 -11.82
N ALA A 16 12.26 11.82 -12.43
CA ALA A 16 12.05 10.66 -13.28
C ALA A 16 11.50 9.42 -12.54
N TYR A 17 11.67 9.35 -11.21
CA TYR A 17 11.29 8.17 -10.42
C TYR A 17 10.32 8.49 -9.29
N ARG A 18 9.72 9.69 -9.24
CA ARG A 18 8.75 10.05 -8.19
C ARG A 18 7.65 8.97 -8.08
N PRO A 19 7.30 8.52 -6.86
CA PRO A 19 7.68 9.04 -5.54
C PRO A 19 9.01 8.53 -4.96
N PHE A 20 9.88 7.92 -5.77
CA PHE A 20 11.12 7.28 -5.34
C PHE A 20 12.38 8.08 -5.71
N CYS A 21 13.54 7.65 -5.19
CA CYS A 21 14.84 8.21 -5.54
C CYS A 21 15.53 7.49 -6.72
N SER A 22 15.04 6.31 -7.14
CA SER A 22 15.65 5.51 -8.23
C SER A 22 14.73 4.38 -8.69
N ARG A 23 15.01 3.82 -9.88
CA ARG A 23 14.38 2.57 -10.37
C ARG A 23 14.47 1.43 -9.35
N ARG A 24 15.62 1.27 -8.69
CA ARG A 24 15.81 0.21 -7.68
C ARG A 24 14.79 0.31 -6.54
N CYS A 25 14.47 1.51 -6.07
CA CYS A 25 13.47 1.70 -5.02
C CYS A 25 12.04 1.45 -5.54
N ALA A 26 11.74 1.84 -6.78
CA ALA A 26 10.45 1.50 -7.41
C ALA A 26 10.27 -0.02 -7.54
N ASP A 27 11.31 -0.75 -7.96
CA ASP A 27 11.27 -2.21 -8.08
C ASP A 27 11.07 -2.91 -6.72
N VAL A 28 11.69 -2.37 -5.64
CA VAL A 28 11.50 -2.88 -4.28
C VAL A 28 10.06 -2.67 -3.80
N ASP A 29 9.49 -1.49 -4.08
CA ASP A 29 8.10 -1.22 -3.75
C ASP A 29 7.16 -2.17 -4.48
N LEU A 30 7.37 -2.37 -5.78
CA LEU A 30 6.61 -3.34 -6.57
C LEU A 30 6.70 -4.75 -6.00
N GLN A 31 7.90 -5.20 -5.58
CA GLN A 31 8.02 -6.51 -4.95
C GLN A 31 7.24 -6.60 -3.64
N ARG A 32 7.22 -5.54 -2.81
CA ARG A 32 6.40 -5.49 -1.58
C ARG A 32 4.91 -5.63 -1.87
N TRP A 33 4.44 -5.02 -2.95
CA TRP A 33 3.07 -5.21 -3.44
C TRP A 33 2.81 -6.66 -3.83
N LEU A 34 3.68 -7.24 -4.65
CA LEU A 34 3.50 -8.61 -5.17
C LEU A 34 3.51 -9.68 -4.08
N VAL A 35 4.24 -9.46 -2.98
CA VAL A 35 4.29 -10.40 -1.84
C VAL A 35 3.23 -10.11 -0.77
N GLY A 36 2.34 -9.15 -1.00
CA GLY A 36 1.29 -8.80 -0.06
C GLY A 36 1.77 -8.08 1.21
N ALA A 37 2.96 -7.46 1.20
CA ALA A 37 3.46 -6.73 2.36
C ALA A 37 2.63 -5.48 2.70
N TYR A 38 1.78 -5.02 1.77
CA TYR A 38 0.84 -3.92 1.96
C TYR A 38 -0.60 -4.42 2.25
N ALA A 39 -0.77 -5.65 2.72
CA ALA A 39 -2.08 -6.17 3.13
C ALA A 39 -2.64 -5.37 4.33
N VAL A 40 -3.93 -5.05 4.25
CA VAL A 40 -4.68 -4.49 5.38
C VAL A 40 -5.16 -5.67 6.23
N PRO A 41 -4.89 -5.69 7.55
CA PRO A 41 -5.40 -6.76 8.40
C PRO A 41 -6.94 -6.78 8.35
N ALA A 42 -7.52 -7.98 8.23
CA ALA A 42 -8.94 -8.15 8.41
C ALA A 42 -9.28 -7.80 9.87
N GLN A 43 -10.35 -7.03 10.07
CA GLN A 43 -11.00 -7.01 11.37
C GLN A 43 -11.87 -8.25 11.42
N ASP A 44 -11.74 -9.06 12.47
CA ASP A 44 -12.69 -10.13 12.73
C ASP A 44 -14.02 -9.45 13.13
N ASP A 45 -14.86 -9.13 12.16
CA ASP A 45 -16.23 -8.72 12.42
C ASP A 45 -17.03 -9.96 12.85
N GLU A 46 -17.22 -10.14 14.16
CA GLU A 46 -18.31 -10.98 14.70
C GLU A 46 -19.70 -10.33 14.44
N SER A 47 -19.84 -9.58 13.35
CA SER A 47 -21.04 -8.83 12.98
C SER A 47 -21.07 -8.64 11.47
N GLY A 48 -20.95 -9.73 10.72
CA GLY A 48 -21.38 -9.73 9.32
C GLY A 48 -22.86 -9.33 9.26
N PRO A 49 -23.32 -8.60 8.22
CA PRO A 49 -24.73 -8.37 8.03
C PRO A 49 -25.41 -9.73 7.97
N GLU A 50 -26.44 -9.90 8.79
CA GLU A 50 -27.47 -10.91 8.62
C GLU A 50 -27.91 -10.88 7.14
N ASP A 51 -27.37 -11.80 6.34
CA ASP A 51 -28.02 -12.25 5.13
C ASP A 51 -29.36 -12.81 5.61
N ASP A 52 -30.42 -12.02 5.45
CA ASP A 52 -31.80 -12.45 5.61
C ASP A 52 -32.26 -13.05 4.27
N PRO A 53 -32.30 -14.38 4.10
CA PRO A 53 -32.77 -15.01 2.88
C PRO A 53 -34.31 -15.07 2.79
N ASP A 54 -35.07 -14.46 3.70
CA ASP A 54 -36.52 -14.65 3.81
C ASP A 54 -37.25 -13.32 4.10
N ALA A 55 -37.03 -12.32 3.24
CA ALA A 55 -37.97 -11.23 3.09
C ALA A 55 -39.21 -11.71 2.29
N GLU A 56 -40.27 -12.09 3.00
CA GLU A 56 -41.67 -12.07 2.53
C GLU A 56 -42.48 -10.96 3.22
#